data_AF-A0A150PEB9-F1
#
_entry.id   AF-A0A150PEB9-F1
#
_cell.length_a   1.000
_cell.length_b   1.000
_cell.length_c   1.000
_cell.angle_alpha   90.00
_cell.angle_beta   90.00
_cell.angle_gamma   90.00
#
_symmetry.space_group_name_H-M   'P 1'
#
loop_
_entity.id
_entity.type
_entity.pdbx_description
1 polymer ?
#
loop_
_entity_poly.entity_id
_entity_poly.type
_entity_poly.pdbx_seq_one_letter_code
_entity_poly.pdbx_strand_id
1 'polypeptide(L)'
;MPHGGGDADCERCGTPTVAPMRPETAVPRTPPMQEQERLARLRQQDGRPPSRPPGLEALVSPAGRIDAWKLDEARLVWGATRAHLRSHPSDIAAAERLAFLTISLSNTLGASSDDLGLRALYEGALEVMASPRHRQLMRGCLARDAARLGALESARAWLAGCDPASDDLPSDSAYRVTRAYLSVARDEPEAALRVLGASDADVPIHDMMAPIAAVLRANALERAGDVDAARAQLARFMTSRSGLAGAVESVIESMPSRWRVCARSLQGARREHRRRLAKRAGGGARTGWVIVFAGSLPASFVLPGLIAGEVPGPMLIVLVIPLIFAIWGLGIVREARRQRLIAESGRQGQARVLALDSTGTKINHVPLMRVDVEVRLPGQAPFRASAKKLLHPRDALTLIGREVPICWHPKYPDEIVIDV
;
A
#
# COMPACT_ATOMS: atom_id res chain seq x y z
N MET A 1 -17.21 6.86 -25.42
CA MET A 1 -16.98 8.02 -26.29
C MET A 1 -16.94 7.53 -27.73
N PRO A 2 -17.52 8.26 -28.69
CA PRO A 2 -17.35 7.93 -30.08
C PRO A 2 -15.89 8.17 -30.45
N HIS A 3 -15.23 7.15 -30.99
CA HIS A 3 -13.94 7.30 -31.65
C HIS A 3 -13.98 8.32 -32.80
N GLY A 4 -15.18 8.61 -33.32
CA GLY A 4 -15.44 9.43 -34.51
C GLY A 4 -15.19 10.93 -34.41
N GLY A 5 -14.74 11.46 -33.27
CA GLY A 5 -14.70 12.91 -33.06
C GLY A 5 -16.10 13.48 -32.79
N GLY A 6 -16.26 14.79 -32.93
CA GLY A 6 -17.56 15.44 -32.80
C GLY A 6 -17.47 16.96 -32.76
N ASP A 7 -18.59 17.61 -33.05
CA ASP A 7 -18.71 19.06 -32.99
C ASP A 7 -19.48 19.46 -31.73
N ALA A 8 -19.02 20.50 -31.04
CA ALA A 8 -19.70 21.08 -29.89
C ALA A 8 -19.55 22.59 -29.90
N ASP A 9 -20.64 23.32 -29.66
CA ASP A 9 -20.59 24.76 -29.51
C ASP A 9 -20.15 25.14 -28.09
N CYS A 10 -19.22 26.09 -27.98
CA CYS A 10 -18.82 26.63 -26.68
C CYS A 10 -20.03 27.32 -26.02
N GLU A 11 -20.48 26.83 -24.86
CA GLU A 11 -21.66 27.37 -24.16
C GLU A 11 -21.55 28.87 -23.83
N ARG A 12 -20.32 29.40 -23.74
CA ARG A 12 -20.09 30.81 -23.38
C ARG A 12 -20.14 31.77 -24.57
N CYS A 13 -19.63 31.36 -25.74
CA CYS A 13 -19.46 32.25 -26.89
C CYS A 13 -20.06 31.73 -28.20
N GLY A 14 -20.64 30.53 -28.20
CA GLY A 14 -21.24 29.89 -29.37
C GLY A 14 -20.24 29.47 -30.45
N THR A 15 -18.93 29.56 -30.20
CA THR A 15 -17.93 29.16 -31.19
C THR A 15 -17.94 27.64 -31.35
N PRO A 16 -18.12 27.11 -32.58
CA PRO A 16 -18.08 25.69 -32.82
C PRO A 16 -16.67 25.17 -32.58
N THR A 17 -16.57 24.09 -31.81
CA THR A 17 -15.34 23.37 -31.53
C THR A 17 -15.44 22.01 -32.20
N VAL A 18 -14.62 21.81 -33.24
CA VAL A 18 -14.51 20.53 -33.94
C VAL A 18 -13.46 19.70 -33.22
N ALA A 19 -13.87 18.61 -32.58
CA ALA A 19 -12.96 17.62 -32.03
C ALA A 19 -12.63 16.58 -33.13
N PRO A 20 -11.36 16.49 -33.58
CA PRO A 20 -11.00 15.55 -34.63
C PRO A 20 -11.22 14.10 -34.19
N MET A 21 -11.37 13.21 -35.18
CA MET A 21 -11.35 11.77 -34.94
C MET A 21 -10.06 11.41 -34.20
N ARG A 22 -10.19 10.65 -33.11
CA ARG A 22 -9.03 10.26 -32.31
C ARG A 22 -8.29 9.11 -32.99
N PRO A 23 -6.95 9.06 -32.88
CA PRO A 23 -6.18 7.94 -33.41
C PRO A 23 -6.65 6.62 -32.79
N GLU A 24 -6.52 5.54 -33.56
CA GLU A 24 -6.79 4.20 -33.07
C GLU A 24 -5.79 3.84 -31.96
N THR A 25 -6.30 3.75 -30.74
CA THR A 25 -5.53 3.48 -29.52
C THR A 25 -5.80 2.08 -28.99
N ALA A 26 -6.38 1.19 -29.81
CA ALA A 26 -6.56 -0.20 -29.47
C ALA A 26 -5.19 -0.88 -29.26
N VAL A 27 -5.15 -1.78 -28.30
CA VAL A 27 -3.97 -2.59 -28.01
C VAL A 27 -3.99 -3.77 -29.00
N PRO A 28 -2.90 -4.00 -29.76
CA PRO A 28 -2.77 -5.19 -30.58
C PRO A 28 -2.97 -6.46 -29.75
N ARG A 29 -3.61 -7.48 -30.31
CA ARG A 29 -3.86 -8.75 -29.61
C ARG A 29 -2.57 -9.58 -29.54
N THR A 30 -2.21 -10.06 -28.36
CA THR A 30 -1.17 -11.08 -28.22
C THR A 30 -1.61 -12.38 -28.93
N PRO A 31 -0.70 -13.09 -29.61
CA PRO A 31 -1.00 -14.38 -30.23
C PRO A 31 -1.64 -15.36 -29.22
N PRO A 32 -2.55 -16.24 -29.67
CA PRO A 32 -3.21 -17.18 -28.77
C PRO A 32 -2.20 -18.12 -28.10
N MET A 33 -2.32 -18.31 -26.79
CA MET A 33 -1.50 -19.18 -25.95
C MET A 33 -2.40 -19.95 -25.00
N GLN A 34 -2.01 -21.17 -24.60
CA GLN A 34 -2.73 -21.90 -23.57
C GLN A 34 -2.68 -21.15 -22.23
N GLU A 35 -3.81 -21.04 -21.54
CA GLU A 35 -3.91 -20.21 -20.32
C GLU A 35 -2.94 -20.65 -19.23
N GLN A 36 -2.71 -21.95 -19.07
CA GLN A 36 -1.76 -22.47 -18.07
C GLN A 36 -0.33 -22.02 -18.36
N GLU A 37 0.10 -22.10 -19.62
CA GLU A 37 1.42 -21.63 -20.06
C GLU A 37 1.56 -20.13 -19.84
N ARG A 38 0.52 -19.37 -20.22
CA ARG A 38 0.48 -17.92 -20.03
C ARG A 38 0.61 -17.54 -18.56
N LEU A 39 -0.18 -18.14 -17.67
CA LEU A 39 -0.10 -17.90 -16.22
C LEU A 39 1.27 -18.27 -15.65
N ALA A 40 1.94 -19.30 -16.17
CA ALA A 40 3.30 -19.65 -15.76
C ALA A 40 4.30 -18.55 -16.15
N ARG A 41 4.22 -18.00 -17.38
CA ARG A 41 5.06 -16.86 -17.81
C ARG A 41 4.81 -15.61 -16.98
N LEU A 42 3.54 -15.32 -16.66
CA LEU A 42 3.19 -14.17 -15.82
C LEU A 42 3.79 -14.28 -14.41
N ARG A 43 3.78 -15.47 -13.80
CA ARG A 43 4.42 -15.71 -12.48
C ARG A 43 5.93 -15.48 -12.50
N GLN A 44 6.62 -15.74 -13.61
CA GLN A 44 8.07 -15.49 -13.72
C GLN A 44 8.43 -13.99 -13.73
N GLN A 45 7.45 -13.12 -13.98
CA GLN A 45 7.63 -11.66 -14.00
C GLN A 45 7.31 -11.03 -12.64
N ASP A 46 6.71 -11.78 -11.72
CA ASP A 46 6.30 -11.30 -10.41
C ASP A 46 7.50 -10.93 -9.52
N GLY A 47 7.27 -10.06 -8.52
CA GLY A 47 8.30 -9.61 -7.59
C GLY A 47 9.30 -8.60 -8.15
N ARG A 48 9.05 -8.06 -9.36
CA ARG A 48 9.83 -6.98 -9.96
C ARG A 48 9.12 -5.63 -9.76
N PRO A 49 9.45 -4.87 -8.70
CA PRO A 49 8.83 -3.56 -8.52
C PRO A 49 9.17 -2.66 -9.71
N PRO A 50 8.26 -1.76 -10.13
CA PRO A 50 8.55 -0.81 -11.18
C PRO A 50 9.73 0.05 -10.75
N SER A 51 10.79 0.06 -11.56
CA SER A 51 11.89 1.00 -11.36
C SER A 51 11.40 2.41 -11.67
N ARG A 52 11.86 3.38 -10.87
CA ARG A 52 11.64 4.79 -11.18
C ARG A 52 12.42 5.12 -12.46
N PRO A 53 11.79 5.74 -13.47
CA PRO A 53 12.51 6.24 -14.63
C PRO A 53 13.53 7.31 -14.23
N PRO A 54 14.73 7.33 -14.85
CA PRO A 54 15.76 8.31 -14.53
C PRO A 54 15.31 9.74 -14.84
N GLY A 55 15.75 10.68 -14.02
CA GLY A 55 15.45 12.12 -14.14
C GLY A 55 14.17 12.56 -13.42
N LEU A 56 13.52 11.67 -12.65
CA LEU A 56 12.35 11.99 -11.84
C LEU A 56 12.65 12.06 -10.35
N GLU A 57 13.92 11.94 -9.94
CA GLU A 57 14.36 11.89 -8.55
C GLU A 57 14.00 13.18 -7.79
N ALA A 58 14.11 14.32 -8.47
CA ALA A 58 13.75 15.62 -7.92
C ALA A 58 12.23 15.83 -7.82
N LEU A 59 11.42 15.15 -8.64
CA LEU A 59 9.96 15.35 -8.69
C LEU A 59 9.19 14.41 -7.78
N VAL A 60 9.67 13.17 -7.65
CA VAL A 60 8.92 12.07 -7.05
C VAL A 60 9.56 11.68 -5.73
N SER A 61 8.79 11.77 -4.65
CA SER A 61 9.21 11.35 -3.32
C SER A 61 9.68 9.88 -3.32
N PRO A 62 10.51 9.45 -2.37
CA PRO A 62 10.90 8.03 -2.23
C PRO A 62 9.71 7.06 -2.20
N ALA A 63 8.54 7.52 -1.73
CA ALA A 63 7.29 6.76 -1.73
C ALA A 63 6.60 6.63 -3.10
N GLY A 64 7.20 7.16 -4.18
CA GLY A 64 6.61 7.10 -5.53
C GLY A 64 5.45 8.09 -5.73
N ARG A 65 5.35 9.14 -4.91
CA ARG A 65 4.28 10.15 -4.98
C ARG A 65 4.83 11.52 -5.35
N ILE A 66 4.02 12.31 -6.04
CA ILE A 66 4.28 13.73 -6.29
C ILE A 66 3.64 14.52 -5.14
N ASP A 67 4.43 15.32 -4.44
CA ASP A 67 3.93 16.17 -3.37
C ASP A 67 3.12 17.33 -3.96
N ALA A 68 2.11 17.81 -3.23
CA ALA A 68 1.19 18.84 -3.73
C ALA A 68 1.90 20.11 -4.23
N TRP A 69 3.00 20.51 -3.58
CA TRP A 69 3.79 21.69 -3.96
C TRP A 69 4.64 21.51 -5.23
N LYS A 70 4.81 20.27 -5.72
CA LYS A 70 5.50 19.95 -6.99
C LYS A 70 4.54 19.71 -8.15
N LEU A 71 3.24 19.90 -7.95
CA LEU A 71 2.24 19.51 -8.94
C LEU A 71 2.43 20.26 -10.27
N ASP A 72 2.73 21.55 -10.22
CA ASP A 72 2.94 22.37 -11.42
C ASP A 72 4.21 21.98 -12.18
N GLU A 73 5.31 21.75 -11.45
CA GLU A 73 6.57 21.27 -12.04
C GLU A 73 6.39 19.89 -12.69
N ALA A 74 5.69 18.98 -12.00
CA ALA A 74 5.40 17.65 -12.55
C ALA A 74 4.50 17.71 -13.79
N ARG A 75 3.52 18.62 -13.83
CA ARG A 75 2.69 18.88 -15.03
C ARG A 75 3.52 19.43 -16.18
N LEU A 76 4.46 20.33 -15.91
CA LEU A 76 5.40 20.84 -16.92
C LEU A 76 6.23 19.71 -17.53
N VAL A 77 6.85 18.87 -16.69
CA VAL A 77 7.68 17.74 -17.16
C VAL A 77 6.84 16.68 -17.87
N TRP A 78 5.62 16.41 -17.41
CA TRP A 78 4.66 15.54 -18.10
C TRP A 78 4.32 16.09 -19.49
N GLY A 79 4.00 17.39 -19.60
CA GLY A 79 3.67 18.05 -20.85
C GLY A 79 4.84 18.04 -21.84
N ALA A 80 6.06 18.33 -21.37
CA ALA A 80 7.28 18.26 -22.17
C ALA A 80 7.56 16.82 -22.67
N THR A 81 7.40 15.82 -21.81
CA THR A 81 7.59 14.40 -22.18
C THR A 81 6.56 13.96 -23.23
N ARG A 82 5.30 14.38 -23.08
CA ARG A 82 4.25 14.12 -24.08
C ARG A 82 4.56 14.79 -25.42
N ALA A 83 5.01 16.04 -25.41
CA ALA A 83 5.40 16.75 -26.63
C ALA A 83 6.57 16.05 -27.34
N HIS A 84 7.59 15.61 -26.59
CA HIS A 84 8.71 14.84 -27.12
C HIS A 84 8.28 13.55 -27.81
N LEU A 85 7.36 12.79 -27.20
CA LEU A 85 6.84 11.55 -27.78
C LEU A 85 6.01 11.75 -29.05
N ARG A 86 5.43 12.93 -29.27
CA ARG A 86 4.78 13.26 -30.56
C ARG A 86 5.79 13.31 -31.70
N SER A 87 6.97 13.89 -31.44
CA SER A 87 8.07 13.93 -32.42
C SER A 87 8.89 12.64 -32.47
N HIS A 88 8.94 11.88 -31.37
CA HIS A 88 9.79 10.69 -31.21
C HIS A 88 8.99 9.51 -30.63
N PRO A 89 7.99 8.97 -31.34
CA PRO A 89 7.07 7.96 -30.81
C PRO A 89 7.73 6.64 -30.43
N SER A 90 8.92 6.35 -30.95
CA SER A 90 9.70 5.14 -30.65
C SER A 90 10.59 5.25 -29.40
N ASP A 91 10.63 6.41 -28.72
CA ASP A 91 11.44 6.58 -27.51
C ASP A 91 10.78 5.87 -26.31
N ILE A 92 11.25 4.65 -26.05
CA ILE A 92 10.73 3.78 -25.00
C ILE A 92 10.94 4.41 -23.60
N ALA A 93 12.10 5.02 -23.35
CA ALA A 93 12.41 5.61 -22.05
C ALA A 93 11.50 6.81 -21.74
N ALA A 94 11.22 7.64 -22.75
CA ALA A 94 10.25 8.73 -22.62
C ALA A 94 8.82 8.18 -22.41
N ALA A 95 8.44 7.08 -23.07
CA ALA A 95 7.14 6.45 -22.88
C ALA A 95 6.96 5.88 -21.46
N GLU A 96 7.99 5.23 -20.90
CA GLU A 96 8.02 4.77 -19.51
C GLU A 96 7.93 5.94 -18.52
N ARG A 97 8.70 7.01 -18.76
CA ARG A 97 8.63 8.25 -17.98
C ARG A 97 7.22 8.84 -17.99
N LEU A 98 6.60 8.94 -19.16
CA LEU A 98 5.25 9.48 -19.30
C LEU A 98 4.22 8.62 -18.57
N ALA A 99 4.28 7.29 -18.72
CA ALA A 99 3.39 6.37 -18.03
C ALA A 99 3.52 6.50 -16.50
N PHE A 100 4.76 6.53 -15.99
CA PHE A 100 5.05 6.70 -14.57
C PHE A 100 4.51 8.03 -14.02
N LEU A 101 4.79 9.14 -14.71
CA LEU A 101 4.30 10.47 -14.33
C LEU A 101 2.77 10.54 -14.33
N THR A 102 2.13 9.96 -15.35
CA THR A 102 0.66 9.94 -15.47
C THR A 102 0.03 9.23 -14.27
N ILE A 103 0.54 8.05 -13.88
CA ILE A 103 0.04 7.34 -12.70
C ILE A 103 0.32 8.13 -11.41
N SER A 104 1.52 8.67 -11.26
CA SER A 104 1.91 9.45 -10.06
C SER A 104 1.07 10.72 -9.89
N LEU A 105 0.82 11.44 -10.98
CA LEU A 105 -0.05 12.62 -11.01
C LEU A 105 -1.48 12.22 -10.68
N SER A 106 -1.98 11.12 -11.26
CA SER A 106 -3.35 10.66 -10.98
C SER A 106 -3.61 10.31 -9.52
N ASN A 107 -2.63 9.72 -8.83
CA ASN A 107 -2.73 9.45 -7.40
C ASN A 107 -2.83 10.74 -6.55
N THR A 108 -2.36 11.86 -7.08
CA THR A 108 -2.40 13.17 -6.41
C THR A 108 -3.69 13.91 -6.74
N LEU A 109 -4.10 13.92 -8.02
CA LEU A 109 -5.32 14.57 -8.51
C LEU A 109 -6.61 13.85 -8.08
N GLY A 110 -6.56 12.52 -7.89
CA GLY A 110 -7.72 11.77 -7.40
C GLY A 110 -8.22 12.25 -6.04
N ALA A 111 -7.37 12.92 -5.26
CA ALA A 111 -7.75 13.53 -3.98
C ALA A 111 -8.47 14.89 -4.12
N SER A 112 -8.33 15.58 -5.26
CA SER A 112 -8.86 16.94 -5.46
C SER A 112 -10.21 17.00 -6.17
N SER A 113 -10.87 15.86 -6.40
CA SER A 113 -12.15 15.75 -7.13
C SER A 113 -12.13 16.32 -8.57
N ASP A 114 -10.95 16.46 -9.18
CA ASP A 114 -10.79 16.95 -10.56
C ASP A 114 -10.89 15.80 -11.58
N ASP A 115 -12.11 15.27 -11.73
CA ASP A 115 -12.39 14.12 -12.59
C ASP A 115 -12.09 14.41 -14.07
N LEU A 116 -12.35 15.64 -14.52
CA LEU A 116 -12.07 16.06 -15.90
C LEU A 116 -10.57 16.18 -16.16
N GLY A 117 -9.81 16.79 -15.24
CA GLY A 117 -8.35 16.88 -15.33
C GLY A 117 -7.70 15.49 -15.30
N LEU A 118 -8.20 14.58 -14.47
CA LEU A 118 -7.73 13.20 -14.42
C LEU A 118 -7.96 12.46 -15.74
N ARG A 119 -9.15 12.62 -16.33
CA ARG A 119 -9.47 12.05 -17.63
C ARG A 119 -8.56 12.62 -18.73
N ALA A 120 -8.42 13.94 -18.79
CA ALA A 120 -7.57 14.61 -19.77
C ALA A 120 -6.10 14.16 -19.69
N LEU A 121 -5.61 13.93 -18.46
CA LEU A 121 -4.29 13.38 -18.19
C LEU A 121 -4.10 11.99 -18.83
N TYR A 122 -5.04 11.06 -18.60
CA TYR A 122 -4.95 9.71 -19.17
C TYR A 122 -5.13 9.69 -20.69
N GLU A 123 -6.09 10.44 -21.22
CA GLU A 123 -6.33 10.51 -22.66
C GLU A 123 -5.12 11.14 -23.39
N GLY A 124 -4.57 12.23 -22.86
CA GLY A 124 -3.40 12.88 -23.43
C GLY A 124 -2.15 11.99 -23.43
N ALA A 125 -1.98 11.14 -22.42
CA ALA A 125 -0.92 10.15 -22.38
C ALA A 125 -1.15 9.03 -23.41
N LEU A 126 -2.38 8.50 -23.48
CA LEU A 126 -2.76 7.42 -24.39
C LEU A 126 -2.56 7.79 -25.87
N GLU A 127 -2.81 9.05 -26.24
CA GLU A 127 -2.64 9.56 -27.62
C GLU A 127 -1.23 9.41 -28.18
N VAL A 128 -0.20 9.48 -27.32
CA VAL A 128 1.22 9.51 -27.77
C VAL A 128 1.97 8.22 -27.48
N MET A 129 1.36 7.28 -26.75
CA MET A 129 2.02 6.02 -26.39
C MET A 129 2.04 5.06 -27.59
N ALA A 130 3.22 4.60 -27.98
CA ALA A 130 3.37 3.55 -29.00
C ALA A 130 3.29 2.13 -28.41
N SER A 131 3.83 1.93 -27.19
CA SER A 131 3.91 0.61 -26.56
C SER A 131 2.52 0.04 -26.21
N PRO A 132 2.19 -1.20 -26.64
CA PRO A 132 0.94 -1.88 -26.26
C PRO A 132 0.69 -1.91 -24.75
N ARG A 133 1.74 -2.18 -23.96
CA ARG A 133 1.67 -2.23 -22.49
C ARG A 133 1.21 -0.91 -21.88
N HIS A 134 1.78 0.20 -22.32
CA HIS A 134 1.42 1.51 -21.79
C HIS A 134 0.01 1.94 -22.21
N ARG A 135 -0.39 1.63 -23.46
CA ARG A 135 -1.78 1.85 -23.92
C ARG A 135 -2.77 1.07 -23.06
N GLN A 136 -2.52 -0.22 -22.82
CA GLN A 136 -3.35 -1.08 -21.97
C GLN A 136 -3.54 -0.50 -20.57
N LEU A 137 -2.45 -0.04 -19.96
CA LEU A 137 -2.49 0.59 -18.64
C LEU A 137 -3.38 1.84 -18.63
N MET A 138 -3.22 2.76 -19.59
CA MET A 138 -4.01 3.99 -19.67
C MET A 138 -5.49 3.71 -19.95
N ARG A 139 -5.81 2.77 -20.85
CA ARG A 139 -7.19 2.34 -21.10
C ARG A 139 -7.82 1.72 -19.85
N GLY A 140 -7.07 0.92 -19.10
CA GLY A 140 -7.51 0.38 -17.82
C GLY A 140 -7.85 1.48 -16.81
N CYS A 141 -7.00 2.52 -16.70
CA CYS A 141 -7.29 3.68 -15.86
C CYS A 141 -8.57 4.42 -16.30
N LEU A 142 -8.70 4.74 -17.59
CA LEU A 142 -9.90 5.39 -18.15
C LEU A 142 -11.17 4.59 -17.92
N ALA A 143 -11.10 3.25 -18.06
CA ALA A 143 -12.23 2.38 -17.81
C ALA A 143 -12.67 2.37 -16.34
N ARG A 144 -11.72 2.27 -15.40
CA ARG A 144 -12.03 2.31 -13.96
C ARG A 144 -12.58 3.68 -13.55
N ASP A 145 -12.00 4.76 -14.07
CA ASP A 145 -12.46 6.11 -13.81
C ASP A 145 -13.89 6.33 -14.32
N ALA A 146 -14.17 5.97 -15.57
CA ALA A 146 -15.52 6.02 -16.12
C ALA A 146 -16.52 5.18 -15.30
N ALA A 147 -16.12 4.00 -14.83
CA ALA A 147 -16.97 3.16 -13.99
C ALA A 147 -17.24 3.79 -12.61
N ARG A 148 -16.23 4.40 -11.97
CA ARG A 148 -16.37 5.15 -10.71
C ARG A 148 -17.42 6.25 -10.84
N LEU A 149 -17.41 6.97 -11.96
CA LEU A 149 -18.38 8.02 -12.30
C LEU A 149 -19.76 7.48 -12.72
N GLY A 150 -19.95 6.16 -12.80
CA GLY A 150 -21.21 5.54 -13.21
C GLY A 150 -21.41 5.42 -14.73
N ALA A 151 -20.44 5.84 -15.54
CA ALA A 151 -20.48 5.75 -17.00
C ALA A 151 -20.06 4.35 -17.50
N LEU A 152 -20.83 3.31 -17.14
CA LEU A 152 -20.49 1.90 -17.38
C LEU A 152 -20.32 1.51 -18.85
N GLU A 153 -21.05 2.16 -19.76
CA GLU A 153 -20.90 1.93 -21.20
C GLU A 153 -19.58 2.50 -21.72
N SER A 154 -19.20 3.71 -21.28
CA SER A 154 -17.89 4.28 -21.61
C SER A 154 -16.76 3.44 -21.02
N ALA A 155 -16.93 2.92 -19.80
CA ALA A 155 -15.98 2.01 -19.18
C ALA A 155 -15.79 0.73 -20.00
N ARG A 156 -16.89 0.15 -20.50
CA ARG A 156 -16.86 -1.04 -21.36
C ARG A 156 -16.14 -0.75 -22.68
N ALA A 157 -16.42 0.38 -23.32
CA ALA A 157 -15.76 0.77 -24.56
C ALA A 157 -14.24 0.94 -24.40
N TRP A 158 -13.79 1.54 -23.28
CA TRP A 158 -12.36 1.63 -22.98
C TRP A 158 -11.72 0.25 -22.81
N LEU A 159 -12.33 -0.62 -22.00
CA LEU A 159 -11.84 -1.98 -21.76
C LEU A 159 -11.84 -2.86 -23.02
N ALA A 160 -12.78 -2.68 -23.94
CA ALA A 160 -12.90 -3.47 -25.16
C ALA A 160 -11.67 -3.33 -26.10
N GLY A 161 -10.97 -2.19 -26.02
CA GLY A 161 -9.73 -1.97 -26.77
C GLY A 161 -8.47 -2.48 -26.07
N CYS A 162 -8.56 -3.14 -24.92
CA CYS A 162 -7.44 -3.82 -24.27
C CYS A 162 -7.28 -5.25 -24.80
N ASP A 163 -6.09 -5.81 -24.63
CA ASP A 163 -5.82 -7.22 -24.88
C ASP A 163 -6.10 -8.07 -23.61
N PRO A 164 -7.10 -8.97 -23.64
CA PRO A 164 -7.43 -9.85 -22.52
C PRO A 164 -6.44 -11.00 -22.32
N ALA A 165 -5.55 -11.26 -23.29
CA ALA A 165 -4.66 -12.42 -23.31
C ALA A 165 -3.17 -12.03 -23.26
N SER A 166 -2.86 -10.83 -22.76
CA SER A 166 -1.49 -10.35 -22.66
C SER A 166 -0.62 -11.30 -21.82
N ASP A 167 0.61 -11.54 -22.25
CA ASP A 167 1.64 -12.28 -21.52
C ASP A 167 2.64 -11.36 -20.79
N ASP A 168 2.39 -10.05 -20.78
CA ASP A 168 3.07 -9.05 -19.93
C ASP A 168 2.26 -8.83 -18.64
N LEU A 169 2.85 -9.14 -17.48
CA LEU A 169 2.17 -9.11 -16.18
C LEU A 169 1.53 -7.76 -15.83
N PRO A 170 2.19 -6.60 -16.01
CA PRO A 170 1.57 -5.29 -15.86
C PRO A 170 0.31 -5.11 -16.73
N SER A 171 0.37 -5.50 -17.99
CA SER A 171 -0.73 -5.39 -18.95
C SER A 171 -1.89 -6.33 -18.59
N ASP A 172 -1.61 -7.61 -18.33
CA ASP A 172 -2.62 -8.58 -17.90
C ASP A 172 -3.30 -8.14 -16.60
N SER A 173 -2.51 -7.71 -15.62
CA SER A 173 -3.03 -7.19 -14.35
C SER A 173 -3.94 -5.99 -14.57
N ALA A 174 -3.55 -5.05 -15.45
CA ALA A 174 -4.36 -3.89 -15.79
C ALA A 174 -5.72 -4.30 -16.36
N TYR A 175 -5.74 -5.28 -17.26
CA TYR A 175 -6.98 -5.80 -17.83
C TYR A 175 -7.84 -6.49 -16.75
N ARG A 176 -7.28 -7.45 -16.03
CA ARG A 176 -8.00 -8.27 -15.04
C ARG A 176 -8.60 -7.45 -13.92
N VAL A 177 -7.82 -6.54 -13.34
CA VAL A 177 -8.27 -5.63 -12.28
C VAL A 177 -9.36 -4.71 -12.81
N THR A 178 -9.22 -4.17 -14.01
CA THR A 178 -10.26 -3.33 -14.62
C THR A 178 -11.54 -4.11 -14.86
N ARG A 179 -11.44 -5.33 -15.39
CA ARG A 179 -12.60 -6.20 -15.63
C ARG A 179 -13.32 -6.51 -14.32
N ALA A 180 -12.59 -6.90 -13.27
CA ALA A 180 -13.16 -7.15 -11.95
C ALA A 180 -13.76 -5.89 -11.30
N TYR A 181 -13.15 -4.72 -11.51
CA TYR A 181 -13.68 -3.44 -11.05
C TYR A 181 -15.04 -3.13 -11.70
N LEU A 182 -15.17 -3.36 -13.02
CA LEU A 182 -16.45 -3.24 -13.73
C LEU A 182 -17.48 -4.27 -13.25
N SER A 183 -17.06 -5.49 -12.93
CA SER A 183 -17.94 -6.51 -12.36
C SER A 183 -18.49 -6.08 -10.99
N VAL A 184 -17.65 -5.52 -10.12
CA VAL A 184 -18.10 -4.96 -8.83
C VAL A 184 -19.07 -3.79 -9.04
N ALA A 185 -18.79 -2.91 -10.00
CA ALA A 185 -19.68 -1.79 -10.33
C ALA A 185 -21.06 -2.23 -10.86
N ARG A 186 -21.15 -3.44 -11.44
CA ARG A 186 -22.38 -4.08 -11.95
C ARG A 186 -23.01 -5.07 -10.98
N ASP A 187 -22.44 -5.26 -9.80
CA ASP A 187 -22.86 -6.27 -8.83
C ASP A 187 -22.79 -7.72 -9.36
N GLU A 188 -21.72 -8.05 -10.09
CA GLU A 188 -21.45 -9.36 -10.66
C GLU A 188 -20.26 -10.05 -9.94
N PRO A 189 -20.41 -10.52 -8.69
CA PRO A 189 -19.28 -11.01 -7.89
C PRO A 189 -18.58 -12.24 -8.50
N GLU A 190 -19.34 -13.18 -9.07
CA GLU A 190 -18.76 -14.35 -9.73
C GLU A 190 -17.87 -13.98 -10.92
N ALA A 191 -18.25 -12.94 -11.68
CA ALA A 191 -17.46 -12.47 -12.80
C ALA A 191 -16.13 -11.87 -12.35
N ALA A 192 -16.09 -11.23 -11.18
CA ALA A 192 -14.83 -10.76 -10.59
C ALA A 192 -13.94 -11.94 -10.16
N LEU A 193 -14.50 -12.97 -9.51
CA LEU A 193 -13.76 -14.16 -9.08
C LEU A 193 -13.24 -14.99 -10.26
N ARG A 194 -14.00 -15.11 -11.35
CA ARG A 194 -13.52 -15.79 -12.58
C ARG A 194 -12.25 -15.15 -13.15
N VAL A 195 -12.07 -13.84 -12.95
CA VAL A 195 -10.94 -13.09 -13.51
C VAL A 195 -9.77 -12.99 -12.53
N LEU A 196 -10.04 -12.83 -11.24
CA LEU A 196 -9.00 -12.64 -10.20
C LEU A 196 -8.64 -13.91 -9.43
N GLY A 197 -9.41 -14.99 -9.58
CA GLY A 197 -9.35 -16.16 -8.70
C GLY A 197 -9.92 -15.87 -7.29
N ALA A 198 -10.09 -16.93 -6.52
CA ALA A 198 -10.53 -16.89 -5.12
C ALA A 198 -9.38 -16.58 -4.16
N SER A 199 -8.13 -16.82 -4.58
CA SER A 199 -6.91 -16.52 -3.84
C SER A 199 -5.91 -15.67 -4.64
N ASP A 200 -4.89 -15.15 -3.97
CA ASP A 200 -3.75 -14.47 -4.60
C ASP A 200 -2.80 -15.43 -5.34
N ALA A 201 -2.86 -16.74 -5.07
CA ALA A 201 -2.05 -17.75 -5.76
C ALA A 201 -2.64 -18.16 -7.13
N ASP A 202 -3.95 -18.00 -7.30
CA ASP A 202 -4.67 -18.46 -8.48
C ASP A 202 -4.24 -17.69 -9.75
N VAL A 203 -4.12 -16.37 -9.62
CA VAL A 203 -3.80 -15.45 -10.72
C VAL A 203 -2.71 -14.47 -10.24
N PRO A 204 -1.53 -14.43 -10.88
CA PRO A 204 -0.50 -13.46 -10.54
C PRO A 204 -0.99 -12.05 -10.87
N ILE A 205 -0.79 -11.12 -9.95
CA ILE A 205 -1.15 -9.71 -10.12
C ILE A 205 0.08 -8.87 -9.81
N HIS A 206 0.42 -7.97 -10.73
CA HIS A 206 1.52 -7.03 -10.57
C HIS A 206 1.40 -6.22 -9.27
N ASP A 207 2.50 -6.07 -8.54
CA ASP A 207 2.58 -5.43 -7.21
C ASP A 207 1.81 -4.09 -7.12
N MET A 208 1.92 -3.23 -8.14
CA MET A 208 1.21 -1.94 -8.18
C MET A 208 -0.33 -2.05 -8.09
N MET A 209 -0.90 -3.18 -8.50
CA MET A 209 -2.35 -3.41 -8.53
C MET A 209 -2.80 -4.44 -7.50
N ALA A 210 -1.88 -4.99 -6.71
CA ALA A 210 -2.21 -5.98 -5.69
C ALA A 210 -3.21 -5.45 -4.64
N PRO A 211 -3.12 -4.19 -4.15
CA PRO A 211 -4.11 -3.66 -3.19
C PRO A 211 -5.54 -3.62 -3.76
N ILE A 212 -5.70 -3.13 -4.99
CA ILE A 212 -7.01 -3.06 -5.64
C ILE A 212 -7.54 -4.45 -5.96
N ALA A 213 -6.71 -5.38 -6.43
CA ALA A 213 -7.11 -6.76 -6.66
C ALA A 213 -7.54 -7.47 -5.37
N ALA A 214 -6.82 -7.26 -4.26
CA ALA A 214 -7.15 -7.85 -2.97
C ALA A 214 -8.51 -7.35 -2.45
N VAL A 215 -8.79 -6.05 -2.58
CA VAL A 215 -10.10 -5.46 -2.22
C VAL A 215 -11.22 -6.00 -3.10
N LEU A 216 -11.04 -6.01 -4.43
CA LEU A 216 -12.05 -6.50 -5.36
C LEU A 216 -12.36 -7.99 -5.15
N ARG A 217 -11.32 -8.80 -4.90
CA ARG A 217 -11.46 -10.23 -4.59
C ARG A 217 -12.19 -10.44 -3.27
N ALA A 218 -11.80 -9.75 -2.20
CA ALA A 218 -12.47 -9.84 -0.91
C ALA A 218 -13.94 -9.40 -1.01
N ASN A 219 -14.23 -8.33 -1.74
CA ASN A 219 -15.59 -7.87 -1.98
C ASN A 219 -16.41 -8.94 -2.71
N ALA A 220 -15.86 -9.54 -3.75
CA ALA A 220 -16.53 -10.59 -4.51
C ALA A 220 -16.82 -11.84 -3.64
N LEU A 221 -15.87 -12.26 -2.79
CA LEU A 221 -16.09 -13.35 -1.81
C LEU A 221 -17.21 -12.99 -0.82
N GLU A 222 -17.21 -11.77 -0.28
CA GLU A 222 -18.24 -11.31 0.65
C GLU A 222 -19.64 -11.30 0.01
N ARG A 223 -19.75 -10.82 -1.24
CA ARG A 223 -21.00 -10.79 -2.01
C ARG A 223 -21.47 -12.19 -2.40
N ALA A 224 -20.55 -13.15 -2.57
CA ALA A 224 -20.86 -14.56 -2.76
C ALA A 224 -21.27 -15.28 -1.45
N GLY A 225 -21.23 -14.59 -0.30
CA GLY A 225 -21.64 -15.12 1.01
C GLY A 225 -20.48 -15.61 1.88
N ASP A 226 -19.26 -15.73 1.34
CA ASP A 226 -18.07 -16.19 2.07
C ASP A 226 -17.35 -15.03 2.77
N VAL A 227 -17.97 -14.54 3.85
CA VAL A 227 -17.47 -13.42 4.64
C VAL A 227 -16.16 -13.77 5.37
N ASP A 228 -15.96 -15.04 5.73
CA ASP A 228 -14.76 -15.49 6.41
C ASP A 228 -13.55 -15.48 5.47
N ALA A 229 -13.70 -15.98 4.23
CA ALA A 229 -12.64 -15.91 3.22
C ALA A 229 -12.33 -14.45 2.82
N ALA A 230 -13.36 -13.61 2.66
CA ALA A 230 -13.18 -12.18 2.40
C ALA A 230 -12.33 -11.50 3.49
N ARG A 231 -12.65 -11.77 4.76
CA ARG A 231 -11.90 -11.26 5.92
C ARG A 231 -10.46 -11.75 5.91
N ALA A 232 -10.25 -13.05 5.70
CA ALA A 232 -8.91 -13.65 5.67
C ALA A 232 -8.08 -13.05 4.52
N GLN A 233 -8.68 -12.82 3.35
CA GLN A 233 -8.01 -12.18 2.21
C GLN A 233 -7.51 -10.78 2.57
N LEU A 234 -8.36 -9.92 3.13
CA LEU A 234 -7.97 -8.57 3.56
C LEU A 234 -6.92 -8.62 4.67
N ALA A 235 -7.13 -9.44 5.72
CA ALA A 235 -6.22 -9.54 6.84
C ALA A 235 -4.82 -10.04 6.42
N ARG A 236 -4.75 -11.04 5.51
CA ARG A 236 -3.48 -11.49 4.94
C ARG A 236 -2.76 -10.34 4.24
N PHE A 237 -3.45 -9.63 3.35
CA PHE A 237 -2.87 -8.52 2.59
C PHE A 237 -2.40 -7.36 3.50
N MET A 238 -3.19 -6.99 4.51
CA MET A 238 -2.81 -5.99 5.51
C MET A 238 -1.54 -6.39 6.29
N THR A 239 -1.23 -7.69 6.39
CA THR A 239 -0.11 -8.21 7.18
C THR A 239 1.12 -8.62 6.38
N SER A 240 1.03 -8.69 5.04
CA SER A 240 2.07 -9.26 4.17
C SER A 240 3.25 -8.33 3.95
N ARG A 241 3.03 -7.00 3.90
CA ARG A 241 4.08 -5.98 3.86
C ARG A 241 3.67 -4.76 4.67
N SER A 242 4.67 -4.06 5.17
CA SER A 242 4.49 -2.80 5.89
C SER A 242 3.73 -1.76 5.05
N GLY A 243 2.76 -1.06 5.64
CA GLY A 243 1.98 0.01 5.02
C GLY A 243 0.83 -0.41 4.10
N LEU A 244 0.59 -1.71 3.88
CA LEU A 244 -0.49 -2.18 3.00
C LEU A 244 -1.89 -2.01 3.60
N ALA A 245 -2.02 -1.91 4.93
CA ALA A 245 -3.32 -1.65 5.56
C ALA A 245 -3.92 -0.31 5.12
N GLY A 246 -3.12 0.75 5.11
CA GLY A 246 -3.54 2.05 4.58
C GLY A 246 -3.87 2.03 3.09
N ALA A 247 -3.17 1.21 2.30
CA ALA A 247 -3.48 1.04 0.87
C ALA A 247 -4.85 0.37 0.65
N VAL A 248 -5.21 -0.64 1.45
CA VAL A 248 -6.54 -1.26 1.40
C VAL A 248 -7.63 -0.25 1.71
N GLU A 249 -7.45 0.55 2.76
CA GLU A 249 -8.41 1.56 3.17
C GLU A 249 -8.56 2.66 2.11
N SER A 250 -7.45 3.17 1.58
CA SER A 250 -7.47 4.18 0.51
C SER A 250 -8.16 3.68 -0.76
N VAL A 251 -7.97 2.40 -1.13
CA VAL A 251 -8.67 1.80 -2.27
C VAL A 251 -10.18 1.80 -2.01
N ILE A 252 -10.62 1.36 -0.83
CA ILE A 252 -12.05 1.32 -0.48
C ILE A 252 -12.65 2.73 -0.48
N GLU A 253 -11.95 3.72 0.10
CA GLU A 253 -12.37 5.12 0.13
C GLU A 253 -12.45 5.75 -1.27
N SER A 254 -11.61 5.31 -2.22
CA SER A 254 -11.63 5.78 -3.61
C SER A 254 -12.82 5.25 -4.43
N MET A 255 -13.51 4.20 -3.94
CA MET A 255 -14.64 3.59 -4.62
C MET A 255 -15.96 4.26 -4.20
N PRO A 256 -16.97 4.35 -5.09
CA PRO A 256 -18.27 4.92 -4.74
C PRO A 256 -18.92 4.18 -3.55
N SER A 257 -19.35 4.91 -2.53
CA SER A 257 -19.96 4.36 -1.31
C SER A 257 -21.17 3.46 -1.59
N ARG A 258 -21.93 3.74 -2.66
CA ARG A 258 -23.06 2.92 -3.14
C ARG A 258 -22.68 1.47 -3.49
N TRP A 259 -21.42 1.19 -3.79
CA TRP A 259 -20.96 -0.17 -4.07
C TRP A 259 -20.79 -1.02 -2.81
N ARG A 260 -20.78 -0.41 -1.61
CA ARG A 260 -20.70 -1.09 -0.31
C ARG A 260 -19.55 -2.09 -0.23
N VAL A 261 -18.39 -1.69 -0.76
CA VAL A 261 -17.21 -2.56 -0.92
C VAL A 261 -16.72 -3.07 0.43
N CYS A 262 -16.66 -4.39 0.60
CA CYS A 262 -16.18 -5.05 1.82
C CYS A 262 -16.88 -4.60 3.12
N ALA A 263 -18.16 -4.22 3.04
CA ALA A 263 -18.88 -3.60 4.16
C ALA A 263 -18.92 -4.46 5.43
N ARG A 264 -18.94 -5.79 5.30
CA ARG A 264 -18.99 -6.74 6.44
C ARG A 264 -17.61 -7.23 6.85
N SER A 265 -16.73 -7.50 5.90
CA SER A 265 -15.44 -8.16 6.13
C SER A 265 -14.35 -7.21 6.62
N LEU A 266 -14.39 -5.92 6.27
CA LEU A 266 -13.32 -4.96 6.59
C LEU A 266 -13.11 -4.80 8.11
N GLN A 267 -14.17 -4.68 8.89
CA GLN A 267 -14.04 -4.55 10.36
C GLN A 267 -13.43 -5.80 10.99
N GLY A 268 -13.82 -6.99 10.51
CA GLY A 268 -13.23 -8.25 10.93
C GLY A 268 -11.74 -8.32 10.60
N ALA A 269 -11.36 -7.90 9.40
CA ALA A 269 -9.97 -7.90 8.93
C ALA A 269 -9.11 -6.93 9.75
N ARG A 270 -9.61 -5.73 10.04
CA ARG A 270 -8.96 -4.76 10.94
C ARG A 270 -8.71 -5.34 12.33
N ARG A 271 -9.70 -6.01 12.93
CA ARG A 271 -9.54 -6.66 14.24
C ARG A 271 -8.49 -7.76 14.20
N GLU A 272 -8.47 -8.57 13.14
CA GLU A 272 -7.47 -9.62 12.97
C GLU A 272 -6.06 -9.06 12.77
N HIS A 273 -5.91 -8.05 11.91
CA HIS A 273 -4.65 -7.31 11.71
C HIS A 273 -4.14 -6.77 13.04
N ARG A 274 -4.98 -6.06 13.82
CA ARG A 274 -4.62 -5.58 15.17
C ARG A 274 -4.21 -6.69 16.12
N ARG A 275 -4.94 -7.81 16.15
CA ARG A 275 -4.55 -8.98 16.97
C ARG A 275 -3.19 -9.54 16.56
N ARG A 276 -2.87 -9.57 15.27
CA ARG A 276 -1.56 -10.02 14.75
C ARG A 276 -0.46 -9.02 15.11
N LEU A 277 -0.70 -7.72 14.96
CA LEU A 277 0.21 -6.67 15.41
C LEU A 277 0.47 -6.76 16.91
N ALA A 278 -0.57 -6.91 17.73
CA ALA A 278 -0.48 -7.06 19.17
C ALA A 278 0.33 -8.30 19.58
N LYS A 279 0.14 -9.43 18.88
CA LYS A 279 0.95 -10.65 19.09
C LYS A 279 2.42 -10.42 18.72
N ARG A 280 2.72 -9.71 17.62
CA ARG A 280 4.09 -9.36 17.22
C ARG A 280 4.75 -8.40 18.22
N ALA A 281 4.04 -7.35 18.63
CA ALA A 281 4.50 -6.38 19.63
C ALA A 281 4.73 -7.05 21.00
N GLY A 282 3.87 -8.00 21.38
CA GLY A 282 3.99 -8.78 22.60
C GLY A 282 5.05 -9.88 22.57
N GLY A 283 5.65 -10.18 21.40
CA GLY A 283 6.65 -11.25 21.24
C GLY A 283 7.85 -11.10 22.18
N GLY A 284 8.24 -9.86 22.48
CA GLY A 284 9.30 -9.55 23.45
C GLY A 284 9.02 -10.06 24.86
N ALA A 285 7.75 -10.25 25.26
CA ALA A 285 7.42 -10.76 26.58
C ALA A 285 7.94 -12.18 26.81
N ARG A 286 7.94 -13.03 25.77
CA ARG A 286 8.42 -14.41 25.89
C ARG A 286 9.93 -14.44 26.10
N THR A 287 10.67 -13.63 25.33
CA THR A 287 12.12 -13.43 25.51
C THR A 287 12.44 -12.83 26.88
N GLY A 288 11.66 -11.83 27.32
CA GLY A 288 11.81 -11.23 28.63
C GLY A 288 11.65 -12.25 29.76
N TRP A 289 10.65 -13.12 29.69
CA TRP A 289 10.48 -14.19 30.68
C TRP A 289 11.63 -15.19 30.67
N VAL A 290 12.14 -15.58 29.50
CA VAL A 290 13.33 -16.45 29.41
C VAL A 290 14.53 -15.81 30.12
N ILE A 291 14.75 -14.50 29.94
CA ILE A 291 15.82 -13.75 30.62
C ILE A 291 15.57 -13.71 32.14
N VAL A 292 14.33 -13.48 32.57
CA VAL A 292 13.97 -13.50 34.00
C VAL A 292 14.26 -14.86 34.63
N PHE A 293 13.82 -15.95 33.99
CA PHE A 293 14.04 -17.30 34.51
C PHE A 293 15.52 -17.67 34.53
N ALA A 294 16.26 -17.39 33.44
CA ALA A 294 17.70 -17.61 33.38
C ALA A 294 18.45 -16.79 34.44
N GLY A 295 18.02 -15.55 34.70
CA GLY A 295 18.55 -14.69 35.76
C GLY A 295 18.17 -15.15 37.17
N SER A 296 17.03 -15.81 37.38
CA SER A 296 16.67 -16.32 38.71
C SER A 296 17.37 -17.65 39.06
N LEU A 297 17.77 -18.43 38.05
CA LEU A 297 18.20 -19.82 38.24
C LEU A 297 19.47 -19.95 39.11
N PRO A 298 20.54 -19.12 38.95
CA PRO A 298 21.71 -19.18 39.82
C PRO A 298 21.40 -18.82 41.28
N ALA A 299 20.45 -17.91 41.51
CA ALA A 299 20.06 -17.53 42.87
C ALA A 299 19.47 -18.72 43.64
N SER A 300 18.68 -19.58 42.98
CA SER A 300 18.17 -20.81 43.57
C SER A 300 19.26 -21.79 44.04
N PHE A 301 20.44 -21.77 43.43
CA PHE A 301 21.56 -22.64 43.83
C PHE A 301 22.46 -22.02 44.89
N VAL A 302 22.68 -20.70 44.85
CA VAL A 302 23.61 -20.01 45.77
C VAL A 302 22.94 -19.62 47.09
N LEU A 303 21.63 -19.32 47.09
CA LEU A 303 20.91 -18.87 48.28
C LEU A 303 20.95 -19.86 49.46
N PRO A 304 20.81 -21.19 49.28
CA PRO A 304 20.94 -22.14 50.38
C PRO A 304 22.33 -22.12 51.02
N GLY A 305 23.39 -22.09 50.21
CA GLY A 305 24.78 -22.02 50.70
C GLY A 305 25.08 -20.69 51.40
N LEU A 306 24.45 -19.59 50.95
CA LEU A 306 24.59 -18.29 51.58
C LEU A 306 23.97 -18.29 52.99
N ILE A 307 22.80 -18.92 53.14
CA ILE A 307 22.12 -19.10 54.45
C ILE A 307 22.96 -19.99 55.37
N ALA A 308 23.65 -20.99 54.83
CA ALA A 308 24.55 -21.87 55.57
C ALA A 308 25.91 -21.22 55.92
N GLY A 309 26.22 -20.04 55.38
CA GLY A 309 27.51 -19.36 55.60
C GLY A 309 28.70 -19.96 54.84
N GLU A 310 28.44 -20.84 53.87
CA GLU A 310 29.48 -21.60 53.15
C GLU A 310 29.96 -20.93 51.86
N VAL A 311 29.37 -19.79 51.47
CA VAL A 311 29.66 -19.12 50.20
C VAL A 311 30.85 -18.16 50.35
N PRO A 312 31.96 -18.38 49.63
CA PRO A 312 33.09 -17.46 49.62
C PRO A 312 32.66 -16.08 49.12
N GLY A 313 33.17 -15.00 49.74
CA GLY A 313 32.89 -13.61 49.34
C GLY A 313 32.85 -13.33 47.82
N PRO A 314 33.80 -13.80 46.99
CA PRO A 314 33.76 -13.56 45.54
C PRO A 314 32.58 -14.23 44.80
N MET A 315 31.95 -15.28 45.37
CA MET A 315 30.73 -15.88 44.79
C MET A 315 29.49 -14.99 44.91
N LEU A 316 29.49 -13.95 45.74
CA LEU A 316 28.38 -12.97 45.79
C LEU A 316 28.13 -12.29 44.44
N ILE A 317 29.16 -12.15 43.59
CA ILE A 317 29.01 -11.59 42.23
C ILE A 317 28.09 -12.46 41.36
N VAL A 318 28.06 -13.77 41.60
CA VAL A 318 27.17 -14.73 40.91
C VAL A 318 25.70 -14.48 41.26
N LEU A 319 25.38 -13.78 42.35
CA LEU A 319 24.00 -13.36 42.66
C LEU A 319 23.63 -12.01 42.01
N VAL A 320 24.60 -11.11 41.83
CA VAL A 320 24.35 -9.75 41.32
C VAL A 320 24.04 -9.76 39.83
N ILE A 321 24.84 -10.45 39.02
CA ILE A 321 24.65 -10.48 37.56
C ILE A 321 23.25 -11.02 37.18
N PRO A 322 22.80 -12.15 37.72
CA PRO A 322 21.51 -12.73 37.34
C PRO A 322 20.33 -11.88 37.82
N LEU A 323 20.48 -11.17 38.95
CA LEU A 323 19.49 -10.18 39.42
C LEU A 323 19.36 -9.00 38.43
N ILE A 324 20.47 -8.49 37.90
CA ILE A 324 20.46 -7.44 36.86
C ILE A 324 19.72 -7.93 35.62
N PHE A 325 20.00 -9.15 35.16
CA PHE A 325 19.28 -9.75 34.03
C PHE A 325 17.78 -9.93 34.34
N ALA A 326 17.42 -10.37 35.54
CA ALA A 326 16.01 -10.51 35.93
C ALA A 326 15.27 -9.16 35.93
N ILE A 327 15.88 -8.10 36.49
CA ILE A 327 15.31 -6.75 36.48
C ILE A 327 15.16 -6.25 35.04
N TRP A 328 16.18 -6.44 34.20
CA TRP A 328 16.13 -6.06 32.79
C TRP A 328 15.05 -6.83 32.01
N GLY A 329 14.94 -8.14 32.23
CA GLY A 329 13.91 -9.00 31.66
C GLY A 329 12.50 -8.58 32.06
N LEU A 330 12.28 -8.21 33.32
CA LEU A 330 11.00 -7.64 33.79
C LEU A 330 10.67 -6.33 33.08
N GLY A 331 11.67 -5.48 32.82
CA GLY A 331 11.54 -4.27 32.01
C GLY A 331 11.02 -4.58 30.60
N ILE A 332 11.60 -5.58 29.93
CA ILE A 332 11.17 -6.05 28.60
C ILE A 332 9.74 -6.59 28.62
N VAL A 333 9.37 -7.39 29.64
CA VAL A 333 8.00 -7.92 29.78
C VAL A 333 6.99 -6.79 29.98
N ARG A 334 7.30 -5.80 30.82
CA ARG A 334 6.45 -4.63 31.03
C ARG A 334 6.27 -3.84 29.74
N GLU A 335 7.36 -3.58 29.03
CA GLU A 335 7.33 -2.89 27.72
C GLU A 335 6.47 -3.64 26.70
N ALA A 336 6.69 -4.95 26.53
CA ALA A 336 5.92 -5.77 25.61
C ALA A 336 4.41 -5.81 25.96
N ARG A 337 4.07 -5.82 27.25
CA ARG A 337 2.67 -5.70 27.71
C ARG A 337 2.07 -4.34 27.41
N ARG A 338 2.83 -3.26 27.57
CA ARG A 338 2.41 -1.89 27.19
C ARG A 338 2.13 -1.78 25.71
N GLN A 339 3.10 -2.18 24.88
CA GLN A 339 2.98 -2.16 23.42
C GLN A 339 1.80 -3.03 22.94
N ARG A 340 1.61 -4.20 23.57
CA ARG A 340 0.44 -5.05 23.29
C ARG A 340 -0.88 -4.36 23.65
N LEU A 341 -0.97 -3.71 24.80
CA LEU A 341 -2.18 -2.97 25.20
C LEU A 341 -2.48 -1.83 24.21
N ILE A 342 -1.46 -1.06 23.82
CA ILE A 342 -1.59 0.01 22.83
C ILE A 342 -2.10 -0.55 21.49
N ALA A 343 -1.59 -1.70 21.04
CA ALA A 343 -2.04 -2.32 19.80
C ALA A 343 -3.46 -2.92 19.88
N GLU A 344 -3.88 -3.44 21.03
CA GLU A 344 -5.20 -4.08 21.22
C GLU A 344 -6.33 -3.06 21.44
N SER A 345 -6.12 -2.08 22.32
CA SER A 345 -7.16 -1.13 22.76
C SER A 345 -6.85 0.33 22.42
N GLY A 346 -5.77 0.60 21.69
CA GLY A 346 -5.42 1.95 21.26
C GLY A 346 -6.46 2.56 20.32
N ARG A 347 -6.61 3.88 20.42
CA ARG A 347 -7.33 4.71 19.45
C ARG A 347 -6.49 4.86 18.20
N GLN A 348 -7.13 4.73 17.03
CA GLN A 348 -6.46 4.96 15.76
C GLN A 348 -6.34 6.45 15.48
N GLY A 349 -5.20 6.83 14.92
CA GLY A 349 -4.91 8.19 14.50
C GLY A 349 -3.90 8.21 13.38
N GLN A 350 -3.56 9.42 12.96
CA GLN A 350 -2.41 9.66 12.10
C GLN A 350 -1.34 10.35 12.92
N ALA A 351 -0.08 10.13 12.59
CA ALA A 351 0.99 10.90 13.16
C ALA A 351 1.97 11.34 12.08
N ARG A 352 2.43 12.58 12.16
CA ARG A 352 3.48 13.08 11.29
C ARG A 352 4.83 12.81 11.95
N VAL A 353 5.71 12.09 11.27
CA VAL A 353 7.06 11.83 11.80
C VAL A 353 7.86 13.12 11.82
N LEU A 354 8.37 13.50 12.99
CA LEU A 354 9.13 14.73 13.21
C LEU A 354 10.64 14.47 13.17
N ALA A 355 11.09 13.44 13.88
CA ALA A 355 12.50 13.12 14.03
C ALA A 355 12.74 11.62 14.18
N LEU A 356 13.97 11.20 13.88
CA LEU A 356 14.45 9.83 13.98
C LEU A 356 15.81 9.84 14.66
N ASP A 357 15.88 9.30 15.87
CA ASP A 357 17.12 9.21 16.63
C ASP A 357 17.55 7.75 16.77
N SER A 358 18.84 7.46 16.55
CA SER A 358 19.40 6.14 16.88
C SER A 358 19.43 5.94 18.39
N THR A 359 18.95 4.80 18.90
CA THR A 359 19.06 4.48 20.33
C THR A 359 20.42 3.88 20.69
N GLY A 360 21.33 3.73 19.73
CA GLY A 360 22.61 3.02 19.89
C GLY A 360 22.50 1.50 19.90
N THR A 361 21.28 0.93 19.90
CA THR A 361 21.05 -0.51 19.89
C THR A 361 20.84 -1.02 18.47
N LYS A 362 21.39 -2.19 18.12
CA LYS A 362 21.14 -2.89 16.85
C LYS A 362 20.66 -4.31 17.12
N ILE A 363 19.68 -4.77 16.35
CA ILE A 363 19.19 -6.16 16.38
C ILE A 363 19.33 -6.72 14.97
N ASN A 364 20.13 -7.78 14.81
CA ASN A 364 20.43 -8.38 13.49
C ASN A 364 20.90 -7.34 12.47
N HIS A 365 21.84 -6.47 12.87
CA HIS A 365 22.37 -5.34 12.06
C HIS A 365 21.37 -4.23 11.70
N VAL A 366 20.10 -4.34 12.11
CA VAL A 366 19.10 -3.27 11.94
C VAL A 366 19.11 -2.38 13.19
N PRO A 367 19.31 -1.06 13.05
CA PRO A 367 19.29 -0.16 14.20
C PRO A 367 17.88 -0.03 14.78
N LEU A 368 17.81 -0.02 16.10
CA LEU A 368 16.63 0.41 16.84
C LEU A 368 16.64 1.94 16.88
N MET A 369 15.58 2.55 16.36
CA MET A 369 15.45 3.99 16.30
C MET A 369 14.26 4.45 17.14
N ARG A 370 14.40 5.59 17.81
CA ARG A 370 13.30 6.35 18.38
C ARG A 370 12.70 7.23 17.29
N VAL A 371 11.41 7.07 17.06
CA VAL A 371 10.61 7.81 16.10
C VAL A 371 9.75 8.79 16.87
N ASP A 372 10.10 10.07 16.81
CA ASP A 372 9.30 11.13 17.43
C ASP A 372 8.27 11.62 16.42
N VAL A 373 7.01 11.71 16.85
CA VAL A 373 5.89 12.03 15.98
C VAL A 373 4.98 13.09 16.59
N GLU A 374 4.32 13.87 15.73
CA GLU A 374 3.16 14.69 16.07
C GLU A 374 1.90 13.87 15.82
N VAL A 375 1.26 13.41 16.90
CA VAL A 375 0.02 12.65 16.87
C VAL A 375 -1.17 13.56 16.61
N ARG A 376 -2.04 13.15 15.68
CA ARG A 376 -3.31 13.79 15.34
C ARG A 376 -4.44 12.78 15.51
N LEU A 377 -5.28 13.02 16.52
CA LEU A 377 -6.48 12.23 16.82
C LEU A 377 -7.72 13.09 16.57
N PRO A 378 -8.81 12.52 16.02
CA PRO A 378 -10.06 13.26 15.85
C PRO A 378 -10.56 13.85 17.18
N GLY A 379 -10.81 15.16 17.19
CA GLY A 379 -11.32 15.88 18.38
C GLY A 379 -10.29 16.16 19.48
N GLN A 380 -9.00 15.99 19.23
CA GLN A 380 -7.92 16.34 20.16
C GLN A 380 -6.90 17.28 19.52
N ALA A 381 -6.31 18.17 20.32
CA ALA A 381 -5.19 18.98 19.87
C ALA A 381 -3.98 18.09 19.56
N PRO A 382 -3.17 18.42 18.53
CA PRO A 382 -1.96 17.66 18.23
C PRO A 382 -0.99 17.63 19.42
N PHE A 383 -0.37 16.49 19.67
CA PHE A 383 0.62 16.31 20.74
C PHE A 383 1.80 15.45 20.28
N ARG A 384 2.91 15.47 21.03
CA ARG A 384 4.10 14.69 20.68
C ARG A 384 4.09 13.34 21.40
N ALA A 385 4.49 12.30 20.69
CA ALA A 385 4.72 10.97 21.26
C ALA A 385 5.94 10.33 20.57
N SER A 386 6.41 9.22 21.12
CA SER A 386 7.53 8.47 20.54
C SER A 386 7.25 6.98 20.44
N ALA A 387 7.87 6.33 19.45
CA ALA A 387 7.91 4.87 19.32
C ALA A 387 9.35 4.40 19.12
N LYS A 388 9.66 3.19 19.59
CA LYS A 388 10.91 2.50 19.22
C LYS A 388 10.63 1.51 18.11
N LYS A 389 11.33 1.61 16.98
CA LYS A 389 11.14 0.70 15.84
C LYS A 389 12.48 0.30 15.22
N LEU A 390 12.60 -0.98 14.85
CA LEU A 390 13.69 -1.46 14.02
C LEU A 390 13.44 -0.95 12.60
N LEU A 391 14.31 -0.06 12.13
CA LEU A 391 14.18 0.57 10.83
C LEU A 391 15.50 0.45 10.09
N HIS A 392 15.45 -0.01 8.85
CA HIS A 392 16.65 0.02 8.01
C HIS A 392 17.01 1.50 7.73
N PRO A 393 18.30 1.89 7.73
CA PRO A 393 18.70 3.29 7.52
C PRO A 393 18.16 3.91 6.21
N ARG A 394 17.96 3.07 5.18
CA ARG A 394 17.34 3.50 3.91
C ARG A 394 15.86 3.87 4.08
N ASP A 395 15.12 3.10 4.87
CA ASP A 395 13.68 3.31 5.09
C ASP A 395 13.44 4.47 6.05
N ALA A 396 14.30 4.58 7.07
CA ALA A 396 14.31 5.66 8.06
C ALA A 396 14.18 7.05 7.42
N LEU A 397 15.08 7.40 6.50
CA LEU A 397 15.11 8.72 5.89
C LEU A 397 13.83 9.06 5.11
N THR A 398 13.10 8.05 4.63
CA THR A 398 11.85 8.24 3.89
C THR A 398 10.63 8.49 4.79
N LEU A 399 10.77 8.29 6.10
CA LEU A 399 9.68 8.45 7.06
C LEU A 399 9.54 9.89 7.57
N ILE A 400 10.63 10.66 7.65
CA ILE A 400 10.58 12.04 8.19
C ILE A 400 9.61 12.90 7.39
N GLY A 401 8.71 13.60 8.09
CA GLY A 401 7.67 14.44 7.53
C GLY A 401 6.44 13.70 7.02
N ARG A 402 6.49 12.36 6.91
CA ARG A 402 5.39 11.53 6.41
C ARG A 402 4.31 11.33 7.49
N GLU A 403 3.06 11.30 7.05
CA GLU A 403 1.96 10.83 7.89
C GLU A 403 1.90 9.30 7.89
N VAL A 404 1.89 8.72 9.10
CA VAL A 404 1.82 7.27 9.33
C VAL A 404 0.61 6.92 10.18
N PRO A 405 -0.08 5.82 9.89
CA PRO A 405 -1.14 5.33 10.76
C PRO A 405 -0.53 4.85 12.09
N ILE A 406 -1.18 5.24 13.19
CA ILE A 406 -0.73 4.87 14.54
C ILE A 406 -1.88 4.35 15.40
N CYS A 407 -1.52 3.61 16.43
CA CYS A 407 -2.38 3.33 17.59
C CYS A 407 -1.81 4.05 18.81
N TRP A 408 -2.65 4.81 19.50
CA TRP A 408 -2.32 5.55 20.72
C TRP A 408 -3.24 5.15 21.87
N HIS A 409 -2.74 5.08 23.10
CA HIS A 409 -3.54 4.71 24.26
C HIS A 409 -3.45 5.76 25.37
N PRO A 410 -4.58 6.23 25.95
CA PRO A 410 -4.57 7.31 26.95
C PRO A 410 -3.80 6.99 28.23
N LYS A 411 -3.65 5.70 28.57
CA LYS A 411 -2.84 5.24 29.71
C LYS A 411 -1.33 5.48 29.52
N TYR A 412 -0.87 5.60 28.27
CA TYR A 412 0.54 5.77 27.91
C TYR A 412 0.64 6.92 26.90
N PRO A 413 0.40 8.17 27.32
CA PRO A 413 0.22 9.30 26.40
C PRO A 413 1.45 9.56 25.53
N ASP A 414 2.65 9.26 26.04
CA ASP A 414 3.93 9.50 25.36
C ASP A 414 4.39 8.34 24.45
N GLU A 415 3.66 7.23 24.46
CA GLU A 415 3.99 6.01 23.72
C GLU A 415 2.94 5.74 22.63
N ILE A 416 3.41 5.32 21.46
CA ILE A 416 2.55 4.91 20.34
C ILE A 416 3.05 3.63 19.67
N VAL A 417 2.15 2.93 19.00
CA VAL A 417 2.48 1.83 18.08
C VAL A 417 2.27 2.32 16.66
N ILE A 418 3.34 2.35 15.86
CA ILE A 418 3.25 2.72 14.45
C ILE A 418 2.90 1.50 13.62
N ASP A 419 1.77 1.57 12.89
CA ASP A 419 1.33 0.57 11.90
C ASP A 419 2.08 0.79 10.58
N VAL A 420 3.43 0.81 10.65
CA VAL A 420 4.30 0.69 9.47
C VAL A 420 4.48 -0.75 9.16
#